data_AF-A0A420PNL1-F1
#
_entry.id   AF-A0A420PNL1-F1
#
_cell.length_a   1.000
_cell.length_b   1.000
_cell.length_c   1.000
_cell.angle_alpha   90.00
_cell.angle_beta   90.00
_cell.angle_gamma   90.00
#
_symmetry.space_group_name_H-M   'P 1'
#
loop_
_entity.id
_entity.type
_entity.pdbx_description
1 polymer ?
#
loop_
_entity_poly.entity_id
_entity_poly.type
_entity_poly.pdbx_seq_one_letter_code
_entity_poly.pdbx_strand_id
1 'polypeptide(L)'
;MAYLGRSQWSFQLGNRVPLSPKVSSIIFEEDNVDDCRCQCSPKGCTPLTKFLAVINRKQTWVLKFGISETISSVLKHFEYLYGLLGHVGYNLAKEHWIDSAAVRHFTFLILDLRHTCCCIGNTIGQEASGPLSTGDRHEIEEEDSSRLELFEQLVTEFGRERGNYADLLSFAREYWAPKMEAVDRGIESYVLTETQRQSAEAAGVVWECYGPQLPPCGDSITVEREEEEVVSELEKVLRKLDEIATDPARPSLV
;
A
#
# COMPACT_ATOMS: atom_id res chain seq x y z
N MET A 1 8.77 -28.59 -26.05
CA MET A 1 9.08 -28.98 -24.66
C MET A 1 9.81 -27.83 -24.00
N ALA A 2 9.07 -26.95 -23.32
CA ALA A 2 9.64 -25.88 -22.51
C ALA A 2 9.16 -26.12 -21.08
N TYR A 3 10.14 -26.24 -20.19
CA TYR A 3 10.00 -26.65 -18.81
C TYR A 3 9.44 -25.47 -18.00
N LEU A 4 8.20 -25.55 -17.52
CA LEU A 4 7.59 -24.55 -16.64
C LEU A 4 7.93 -24.92 -15.19
N GLY A 5 8.83 -24.14 -14.60
CA GLY A 5 9.28 -24.29 -13.22
C GLY A 5 8.17 -24.06 -12.20
N ARG A 6 8.36 -24.67 -11.03
CA ARG A 6 7.41 -24.84 -9.92
C ARG A 6 6.77 -23.53 -9.46
N SER A 7 5.47 -23.63 -9.16
CA SER A 7 4.67 -22.62 -8.48
C SER A 7 5.31 -22.22 -7.15
N GLN A 8 5.79 -20.98 -7.09
CA GLN A 8 6.16 -20.33 -5.85
C GLN A 8 5.37 -19.02 -5.78
N TRP A 9 4.50 -18.91 -4.77
CA TRP A 9 3.72 -17.71 -4.46
C TRP A 9 4.62 -16.62 -3.87
N SER A 10 5.52 -16.13 -4.70
CA SER A 10 6.44 -15.05 -4.37
C SER A 10 6.58 -14.20 -5.61
N PHE A 11 6.53 -12.88 -5.43
CA PHE A 11 7.07 -11.90 -6.35
C PHE A 11 8.54 -12.26 -6.63
N GLN A 12 8.78 -13.21 -7.53
CA GLN A 12 10.11 -13.53 -7.99
C GLN A 12 10.52 -12.41 -8.93
N LEU A 13 11.69 -11.83 -8.67
CA LEU A 13 12.33 -10.73 -9.40
C LEU A 13 12.43 -10.93 -10.94
N GLY A 14 12.02 -12.09 -11.46
CA GLY A 14 12.02 -12.48 -12.88
C GLY A 14 10.65 -12.57 -13.56
N ASN A 15 9.51 -12.63 -12.84
CA ASN A 15 8.18 -12.65 -13.46
C ASN A 15 7.65 -11.23 -13.64
N ARG A 16 8.33 -10.47 -14.52
CA ARG A 16 7.91 -9.14 -14.92
C ARG A 16 6.82 -9.28 -15.98
N VAL A 17 5.56 -9.01 -15.62
CA VAL A 17 4.52 -8.82 -16.63
C VAL A 17 4.85 -7.49 -17.34
N PRO A 18 5.13 -7.48 -18.64
CA PRO A 18 5.43 -6.23 -19.34
C PRO A 18 4.16 -5.39 -19.39
N LEU A 19 4.18 -4.21 -18.77
CA LEU A 19 3.14 -3.21 -19.00
C LEU A 19 3.29 -2.69 -20.43
N SER A 20 2.19 -2.64 -21.19
CA SER A 20 2.24 -2.03 -22.51
C SER A 20 2.65 -0.55 -22.40
N PRO A 21 3.28 0.05 -23.43
CA PRO A 21 3.63 1.47 -23.39
C PRO A 21 2.43 2.37 -23.11
N LYS A 22 1.26 2.01 -23.66
CA LYS A 22 -0.01 2.74 -23.45
C LYS A 22 -0.44 2.71 -21.98
N VAL A 23 -0.47 1.52 -21.37
CA VAL A 23 -0.85 1.38 -19.94
C VAL A 23 0.17 2.09 -19.06
N SER A 24 1.47 1.95 -19.36
CA SER A 24 2.53 2.62 -18.60
C SER A 24 2.41 4.14 -18.65
N SER A 25 2.12 4.70 -19.83
CA SER A 25 1.93 6.15 -19.98
C SER A 25 0.78 6.70 -19.14
N ILE A 26 -0.28 5.90 -18.92
CA ILE A 26 -1.43 6.29 -18.10
C ILE A 26 -1.11 6.14 -16.60
N ILE A 27 -0.46 5.03 -16.21
CA ILE A 27 -0.17 4.76 -14.79
C ILE A 27 0.74 5.82 -14.20
N PHE A 28 1.73 6.25 -14.98
CA PHE A 28 2.78 7.17 -14.57
C PHE A 28 2.58 8.58 -15.14
N GLU A 29 1.32 8.99 -15.31
CA GLU A 29 0.94 10.38 -15.61
C GLU A 29 0.55 11.08 -14.31
N GLU A 30 1.27 12.16 -13.94
CA GLU A 30 1.06 12.87 -12.66
C GLU A 30 -0.32 13.54 -12.59
N ASP A 31 -0.77 14.14 -13.69
CA ASP A 31 -1.98 14.97 -13.74
C ASP A 31 -3.26 14.17 -13.96
N ASN A 32 -3.16 12.85 -14.09
CA ASN A 32 -4.31 11.95 -14.21
C ASN A 32 -4.85 11.62 -12.83
N VAL A 33 -5.63 12.53 -12.25
CA VAL A 33 -6.18 12.45 -10.90
C VAL A 33 -7.71 12.36 -10.92
N ASP A 34 -8.28 11.66 -9.93
CA ASP A 34 -9.72 11.71 -9.64
C ASP A 34 -10.08 12.84 -8.64
N ASP A 35 -11.37 13.02 -8.36
CA ASP A 35 -11.86 14.01 -7.39
C ASP A 35 -11.71 13.59 -5.92
N CYS A 36 -10.92 12.55 -5.64
CA CYS A 36 -10.69 12.07 -4.28
C CYS A 36 -10.04 13.14 -3.40
N ARG A 37 -10.42 13.16 -2.12
CA ARG A 37 -9.89 14.11 -1.13
C ARG A 37 -9.15 13.43 0.03
N CYS A 38 -8.74 12.18 -0.17
CA CYS A 38 -8.00 11.44 0.85
C CYS A 38 -6.58 11.97 0.97
N GLN A 39 -6.09 12.10 2.21
CA GLN A 39 -4.74 12.60 2.47
C GLN A 39 -3.64 11.69 1.92
N CYS A 40 -3.92 10.44 1.56
CA CYS A 40 -2.93 9.60 0.88
C CYS A 40 -2.47 10.19 -0.46
N SER A 41 -3.28 11.03 -1.11
CA SER A 41 -2.92 11.75 -2.34
C SER A 41 -3.64 13.11 -2.41
N PRO A 42 -2.96 14.23 -2.08
CA PRO A 42 -3.61 15.52 -1.85
C PRO A 42 -4.19 16.16 -3.12
N LYS A 43 -3.72 15.75 -4.30
CA LYS A 43 -4.25 16.18 -5.60
C LYS A 43 -5.43 15.32 -6.11
N GLY A 44 -5.78 14.24 -5.41
CA GLY A 44 -6.64 13.18 -5.93
C GLY A 44 -5.86 11.88 -6.14
N CYS A 45 -6.54 10.73 -6.13
CA CYS A 45 -5.89 9.44 -6.39
C CYS A 45 -5.49 9.36 -7.86
N THR A 46 -4.23 8.99 -8.11
CA THR A 46 -3.75 8.69 -9.46
C THR A 46 -3.84 7.20 -9.76
N PRO A 47 -3.78 6.82 -11.05
CA PRO A 47 -3.49 5.45 -11.46
C PRO A 47 -2.28 4.84 -10.73
N LEU A 48 -1.20 5.59 -10.49
CA LEU A 48 -0.07 5.15 -9.68
C LEU A 48 -0.50 4.82 -8.24
N THR A 49 -1.29 5.66 -7.57
CA THR A 49 -1.76 5.37 -6.21
C THR A 49 -2.55 4.06 -6.15
N LYS A 50 -3.39 3.79 -7.16
CA LYS A 50 -4.14 2.52 -7.26
C LYS A 50 -3.22 1.34 -7.55
N PHE A 51 -2.25 1.52 -8.44
CA PHE A 51 -1.23 0.51 -8.71
C PHE A 51 -0.44 0.15 -7.44
N LEU A 52 0.00 1.15 -6.67
CA LEU A 52 0.69 0.98 -5.39
C LEU A 52 -0.19 0.24 -4.37
N ALA A 53 -1.49 0.57 -4.30
CA ALA A 53 -2.42 -0.15 -3.43
C ALA A 53 -2.56 -1.63 -3.83
N VAL A 54 -2.59 -1.95 -5.13
CA VAL A 54 -2.71 -3.32 -5.64
C VAL A 54 -1.45 -4.15 -5.38
N ILE A 55 -0.26 -3.60 -5.61
CA ILE A 55 0.98 -4.33 -5.26
C ILE A 55 1.08 -4.54 -3.74
N ASN A 56 0.43 -3.68 -2.97
CA ASN A 56 0.45 -3.67 -1.52
C ASN A 56 -0.81 -4.26 -0.87
N ARG A 57 -1.59 -5.07 -1.59
CA ARG A 57 -2.94 -5.59 -1.24
C ARG A 57 -3.01 -6.50 0.02
N LYS A 58 -2.10 -6.37 0.99
CA LYS A 58 -2.39 -6.83 2.36
C LYS A 58 -2.28 -5.67 3.34
N GLN A 59 -3.23 -4.74 3.28
CA GLN A 59 -3.34 -3.64 4.26
C GLN A 59 -3.35 -4.09 5.74
N THR A 60 -3.49 -5.40 6.03
CA THR A 60 -3.32 -5.96 7.38
C THR A 60 -1.88 -6.36 7.74
N TRP A 61 -0.82 -5.95 7.02
CA TRP A 61 0.52 -6.47 7.30
C TRP A 61 1.07 -6.05 8.67
N VAL A 62 0.94 -4.78 9.08
CA VAL A 62 1.51 -4.29 10.35
C VAL A 62 0.92 -5.03 11.54
N LEU A 63 -0.43 -5.03 11.65
CA LEU A 63 -1.15 -5.72 12.72
C LEU A 63 -0.91 -7.24 12.74
N LYS A 64 -0.62 -7.86 11.59
CA LYS A 64 -0.51 -9.32 11.46
C LYS A 64 0.92 -9.86 11.53
N PHE A 65 1.91 -9.08 11.08
CA PHE A 65 3.30 -9.53 10.91
C PHE A 65 4.31 -8.61 11.60
N GLY A 66 3.91 -7.43 12.09
CA GLY A 66 4.80 -6.45 12.70
C GLY A 66 5.37 -5.44 11.71
N ILE A 67 5.97 -4.38 12.27
CA ILE A 67 6.53 -3.26 11.50
C ILE A 67 7.71 -3.68 10.62
N SER A 68 8.61 -4.52 11.13
CA SER A 68 9.86 -4.92 10.47
C SER A 68 9.59 -5.69 9.18
N GLU A 69 8.68 -6.66 9.24
CA GLU A 69 8.20 -7.45 8.12
C GLU A 69 7.47 -6.58 7.09
N THR A 70 6.69 -5.61 7.56
CA THR A 70 5.97 -4.67 6.69
C THR A 70 6.96 -3.78 5.93
N ILE A 71 7.92 -3.17 6.61
CA ILE A 71 8.98 -2.35 6.00
C ILE A 71 9.79 -3.19 5.01
N SER A 72 10.16 -4.42 5.37
CA SER A 72 10.86 -5.34 4.47
C SER A 72 10.06 -5.64 3.20
N SER A 73 8.73 -5.75 3.30
CA SER A 73 7.86 -5.91 2.13
C SER A 73 7.79 -4.64 1.28
N VAL A 74 7.70 -3.47 1.92
CA VAL A 74 7.70 -2.19 1.22
C VAL A 74 9.01 -1.96 0.45
N LEU A 75 10.17 -2.29 1.03
CA LEU A 75 11.46 -2.18 0.34
C LEU A 75 11.48 -3.04 -0.94
N LYS A 76 10.90 -4.24 -0.91
CA LYS A 76 10.75 -5.08 -2.11
C LYS A 76 9.79 -4.45 -3.14
N HIS A 77 8.75 -3.76 -2.70
CA HIS A 77 7.85 -3.04 -3.60
C HIS A 77 8.53 -1.83 -4.25
N PHE A 78 9.38 -1.10 -3.51
CA PHE A 78 10.22 -0.05 -4.10
C PHE A 78 11.16 -0.62 -5.16
N GLU A 79 11.84 -1.75 -4.89
CA GLU A 79 12.71 -2.40 -5.87
C GLU A 79 11.97 -2.80 -7.14
N TYR A 80 10.76 -3.34 -6.97
CA TYR A 80 9.89 -3.70 -8.08
C TYR A 80 9.47 -2.49 -8.91
N LEU A 81 9.01 -1.41 -8.25
CA LEU A 81 8.64 -0.16 -8.91
C LEU A 81 9.81 0.42 -9.70
N TYR A 82 11.00 0.49 -9.10
CA TYR A 82 12.20 1.01 -9.75
C TYR A 82 12.61 0.16 -10.96
N GLY A 83 12.55 -1.17 -10.82
CA GLY A 83 12.83 -2.11 -11.91
C GLY A 83 11.83 -1.99 -13.07
N LEU A 84 10.57 -1.67 -12.77
CA LEU A 84 9.52 -1.44 -13.77
C LEU A 84 9.73 -0.11 -14.51
N LEU A 85 9.99 0.98 -13.79
CA LEU A 85 10.25 2.30 -14.37
C LEU A 85 11.45 2.28 -15.33
N GLY A 86 12.55 1.62 -14.92
CA GLY A 86 13.71 1.43 -15.79
C GLY A 86 13.41 0.65 -17.06
N HIS A 87 12.47 -0.31 -17.01
CA HIS A 87 12.07 -1.08 -18.19
C HIS A 87 11.19 -0.30 -19.15
N VAL A 88 10.29 0.54 -18.62
CA VAL A 88 9.42 1.42 -19.40
C VAL A 88 10.19 2.61 -20.00
N GLY A 89 11.42 2.86 -19.55
CA GLY A 89 12.27 3.94 -20.04
C GLY A 89 12.01 5.27 -19.34
N TYR A 90 11.42 5.25 -18.15
CA TYR A 90 11.25 6.45 -17.33
C TYR A 90 12.60 7.00 -16.88
N ASN A 91 12.75 8.33 -16.98
CA ASN A 91 13.96 9.00 -16.51
C ASN A 91 13.85 9.30 -15.01
N LEU A 92 14.36 8.38 -14.21
CA LEU A 92 14.35 8.42 -12.74
C LEU A 92 15.06 9.67 -12.16
N ALA A 93 15.91 10.34 -12.94
CA ALA A 93 16.58 11.57 -12.52
C ALA A 93 15.73 12.85 -12.76
N LYS A 94 14.60 12.74 -13.47
CA LYS A 94 13.72 13.89 -13.77
C LYS A 94 12.31 13.74 -13.18
N GLU A 95 11.86 12.51 -13.00
CA GLU A 95 10.47 12.17 -12.64
C GLU A 95 10.31 12.02 -11.11
N HIS A 96 10.64 13.07 -10.36
CA HIS A 96 10.67 13.06 -8.88
C HIS A 96 9.30 12.86 -8.22
N TRP A 97 8.20 13.10 -8.96
CA TRP A 97 6.86 12.95 -8.43
C TRP A 97 6.53 11.49 -8.08
N ILE A 98 7.09 10.51 -8.81
CA ILE A 98 6.87 9.07 -8.56
C ILE A 98 7.47 8.68 -7.20
N ASP A 99 8.69 9.14 -6.92
CA ASP A 99 9.34 8.94 -5.63
C ASP A 99 8.49 9.52 -4.50
N SER A 100 8.03 10.75 -4.67
CA SER A 100 7.18 11.44 -3.68
C SER A 100 5.86 10.69 -3.45
N ALA A 101 5.18 10.28 -4.52
CA ALA A 101 3.93 9.54 -4.44
C ALA A 101 4.11 8.17 -3.78
N ALA A 102 5.19 7.45 -4.10
CA ALA A 102 5.49 6.15 -3.52
C ALA A 102 5.83 6.26 -2.02
N VAL A 103 6.72 7.18 -1.65
CA VAL A 103 7.07 7.43 -0.24
C VAL A 103 5.83 7.83 0.55
N ARG A 104 5.02 8.77 0.04
CA ARG A 104 3.77 9.19 0.67
C ARG A 104 2.82 8.01 0.87
N HIS A 105 2.60 7.19 -0.16
CA HIS A 105 1.72 6.04 -0.08
C HIS A 105 2.17 5.03 0.99
N PHE A 106 3.46 4.67 1.00
CA PHE A 106 3.96 3.68 1.95
C PHE A 106 4.09 4.22 3.38
N THR A 107 4.40 5.50 3.57
CA THR A 107 4.34 6.12 4.90
C THR A 107 2.90 6.12 5.42
N PHE A 108 1.91 6.44 4.57
CA PHE A 108 0.49 6.40 4.92
C PHE A 108 0.06 5.00 5.39
N LEU A 109 0.47 3.97 4.63
CA LEU A 109 0.24 2.57 4.99
C LEU A 109 0.85 2.22 6.35
N ILE A 110 2.13 2.55 6.56
CA ILE A 110 2.84 2.14 7.78
C ILE A 110 2.25 2.79 9.03
N LEU A 111 1.80 4.04 8.92
CA LEU A 111 1.12 4.74 10.02
C LEU A 111 -0.30 4.23 10.27
N ASP A 112 -0.74 3.19 9.54
CA ASP A 112 -2.07 2.57 9.63
C ASP A 112 -3.20 3.60 9.49
N LEU A 113 -2.99 4.58 8.61
CA LEU A 113 -3.99 5.62 8.35
C LEU A 113 -5.11 5.05 7.48
N ARG A 114 -6.36 5.43 7.79
CA ARG A 114 -7.51 4.93 7.05
C ARG A 114 -7.67 5.70 5.75
N HIS A 115 -7.75 4.94 4.66
CA HIS A 115 -8.09 5.52 3.37
C HIS A 115 -9.56 5.96 3.35
N THR A 116 -9.79 7.25 3.09
CA THR A 116 -11.11 7.79 2.76
C THR A 116 -11.33 7.90 1.24
N CYS A 117 -10.45 7.29 0.46
CA CYS A 117 -10.48 7.31 -1.00
C CYS A 117 -11.47 6.32 -1.60
N CYS A 118 -11.77 6.49 -2.90
CA CYS A 118 -12.56 5.53 -3.67
C CYS A 118 -11.90 4.14 -3.65
N CYS A 119 -12.48 3.18 -2.93
CA CYS A 119 -11.96 1.81 -2.91
C CYS A 119 -12.22 1.15 -4.27
N ILE A 120 -11.17 0.66 -4.93
CA ILE A 120 -11.33 -0.49 -5.83
C ILE A 120 -11.46 -1.67 -4.87
N GLY A 121 -12.65 -2.28 -4.79
CA GLY A 121 -13.00 -3.28 -3.78
C GLY A 121 -11.86 -4.25 -3.47
N ASN A 122 -11.56 -4.42 -2.17
CA ASN A 122 -10.47 -5.27 -1.68
C ASN A 122 -10.68 -6.77 -2.00
N THR A 123 -11.81 -7.15 -2.60
CA THR A 123 -12.20 -8.51 -2.98
C THR A 123 -12.72 -8.58 -4.41
N ILE A 124 -12.41 -9.69 -5.08
CA ILE A 124 -12.98 -10.03 -6.39
C ILE A 124 -14.50 -10.09 -6.23
N GLY A 125 -15.24 -9.27 -6.98
CA GLY A 125 -16.70 -9.26 -6.96
C GLY A 125 -17.37 -8.26 -6.02
N GLN A 126 -16.61 -7.44 -5.28
CA GLN A 126 -17.18 -6.22 -4.68
C GLN A 126 -17.15 -5.09 -5.70
N GLU A 127 -18.32 -4.50 -5.95
CA GLU A 127 -18.44 -3.28 -6.75
C GLU A 127 -17.57 -2.17 -6.12
N ALA A 128 -16.98 -1.34 -6.97
CA ALA A 128 -16.28 -0.15 -6.48
C ALA A 128 -17.26 0.67 -5.64
N SER A 129 -17.00 0.76 -4.34
CA SER A 129 -17.79 1.61 -3.47
C SER A 129 -17.44 3.05 -3.83
N GLY A 130 -18.47 3.89 -4.05
CA GLY A 130 -18.29 5.32 -4.24
C GLY A 130 -17.50 5.96 -3.08
N PRO A 131 -17.05 7.21 -3.24
CA PRO A 131 -16.36 7.92 -2.16
C PRO A 131 -17.23 7.93 -0.89
N LEU A 132 -16.58 7.87 0.28
CA LEU A 132 -17.27 8.02 1.56
C LEU A 132 -18.06 9.32 1.60
N SER A 133 -19.12 9.35 2.42
CA SER A 133 -19.84 10.60 2.66
C SER A 133 -18.89 11.64 3.27
N THR A 134 -19.22 12.93 3.09
CA THR A 134 -18.42 14.00 3.70
C THR A 134 -18.40 13.94 5.22
N GLY A 135 -19.47 13.42 5.84
CA GLY A 135 -19.56 13.21 7.29
C GLY A 135 -18.60 12.12 7.76
N ASP A 136 -18.72 10.91 7.21
CA ASP A 136 -17.86 9.77 7.59
C ASP A 136 -16.38 10.09 7.37
N ARG A 137 -16.07 10.80 6.29
CA ARG A 137 -14.69 11.25 6.03
C ARG A 137 -14.18 12.18 7.12
N HIS A 138 -14.99 13.14 7.55
CA HIS A 138 -14.59 14.08 8.61
C HIS A 138 -14.38 13.35 9.94
N GLU A 139 -15.26 12.42 10.29
CA GLU A 139 -15.13 11.61 11.51
C GLU A 139 -13.82 10.80 11.50
N ILE A 140 -13.51 10.13 10.38
CA ILE A 140 -12.24 9.41 10.23
C ILE A 140 -11.03 10.36 10.32
N GLU A 141 -11.08 11.52 9.66
CA GLU A 141 -9.99 12.51 9.68
C GLU A 141 -9.79 13.11 11.08
N GLU A 142 -10.86 13.30 11.86
CA GLU A 142 -10.79 13.76 13.25
C GLU A 142 -10.15 12.71 14.15
N GLU A 143 -10.59 11.46 14.05
CA GLU A 143 -10.03 10.32 14.79
C GLU A 143 -8.55 10.09 14.47
N ASP A 144 -8.14 10.26 13.20
CA ASP A 144 -6.76 10.07 12.74
C ASP A 144 -5.91 11.35 12.82
N SER A 145 -6.45 12.47 13.30
CA SER A 145 -5.83 13.81 13.26
C SER A 145 -4.37 13.84 13.72
N SER A 146 -4.07 13.27 14.89
CA SER A 146 -2.69 13.22 15.43
C SER A 146 -1.73 12.43 14.53
N ARG A 147 -2.18 11.33 13.92
CA ARG A 147 -1.38 10.54 12.97
C ARG A 147 -1.24 11.24 11.63
N LEU A 148 -2.27 11.97 11.18
CA LEU A 148 -2.22 12.77 9.96
C LEU A 148 -1.23 13.93 10.08
N GLU A 149 -1.18 14.60 11.23
CA GLU A 149 -0.16 15.63 11.49
C GLU A 149 1.26 15.05 11.43
N LEU A 150 1.50 13.92 12.10
CA LEU A 150 2.77 13.21 12.04
C LEU A 150 3.13 12.79 10.62
N PHE A 151 2.16 12.27 9.86
CA PHE A 151 2.32 11.88 8.48
C PHE A 151 2.78 13.05 7.59
N GLU A 152 2.13 14.21 7.67
CA GLU A 152 2.52 15.37 6.86
C GLU A 152 3.91 15.89 7.24
N GLN A 153 4.25 15.87 8.52
CA GLN A 153 5.59 16.21 9.00
C GLN A 153 6.64 15.27 8.40
N LEU A 154 6.39 13.95 8.44
CA LEU A 154 7.29 12.93 7.88
C LEU A 154 7.44 13.06 6.37
N VAL A 155 6.33 13.19 5.62
CA VAL A 155 6.39 13.34 4.15
C VAL A 155 7.16 14.61 3.77
N THR A 156 6.96 15.68 4.51
CA THR A 156 7.69 16.94 4.33
C THR A 156 9.19 16.79 4.64
N GLU A 157 9.54 16.07 5.71
CA GLU A 157 10.92 15.72 6.05
C GLU A 157 11.56 14.86 4.96
N PHE A 158 10.90 13.80 4.52
CA PHE A 158 11.35 12.91 3.46
C PHE A 158 11.56 13.63 2.13
N GLY A 159 10.67 14.56 1.77
CA GLY A 159 10.83 15.39 0.59
C GLY A 159 12.13 16.22 0.61
N ARG A 160 12.53 16.74 1.79
CA ARG A 160 13.79 17.47 1.95
C ARG A 160 15.00 16.54 1.89
N GLU A 161 14.94 15.42 2.59
CA GLU A 161 16.08 14.49 2.72
C GLU A 161 16.32 13.66 1.46
N ARG A 162 15.30 13.47 0.61
CA ARG A 162 15.42 12.70 -0.64
C ARG A 162 16.58 13.16 -1.53
N GLY A 163 16.87 14.47 -1.57
CA GLY A 163 17.94 15.04 -2.38
C GLY A 163 19.37 14.64 -1.94
N ASN A 164 19.52 14.11 -0.73
CA ASN A 164 20.81 13.68 -0.18
C ASN A 164 21.22 12.27 -0.65
N TYR A 165 20.36 11.58 -1.40
CA TYR A 165 20.55 10.18 -1.82
C TYR A 165 20.55 10.05 -3.34
N ALA A 166 21.37 9.13 -3.85
CA ALA A 166 21.53 8.89 -5.28
C ALA A 166 20.22 8.45 -5.96
N ASP A 167 19.46 7.58 -5.30
CA ASP A 167 18.20 7.05 -5.81
C ASP A 167 17.21 6.74 -4.68
N LEU A 168 15.97 6.42 -5.06
CA LEU A 168 14.88 6.10 -4.13
C LEU A 168 15.19 4.88 -3.26
N LEU A 169 15.92 3.88 -3.77
CA LEU A 169 16.21 2.65 -3.03
C LEU A 169 17.23 2.89 -1.92
N SER A 170 18.30 3.62 -2.22
CA SER A 170 19.26 4.06 -1.19
C SER A 170 18.56 4.90 -0.13
N PHE A 171 17.74 5.88 -0.54
CA PHE A 171 16.94 6.68 0.40
C PHE A 171 16.01 5.80 1.26
N ALA A 172 15.29 4.87 0.63
CA ALA A 172 14.32 4.02 1.29
C ALA A 172 14.98 3.14 2.36
N ARG A 173 16.14 2.55 2.04
CA ARG A 173 16.87 1.64 2.92
C ARG A 173 17.65 2.34 4.02
N GLU A 174 18.31 3.45 3.69
CA GLU A 174 19.26 4.09 4.60
C GLU A 174 18.61 5.15 5.50
N TYR A 175 17.46 5.69 5.09
CA TYR A 175 16.79 6.78 5.82
C TYR A 175 15.34 6.46 6.19
N TRP A 176 14.50 6.26 5.18
CA TRP A 176 13.05 6.14 5.38
C TRP A 176 12.71 4.93 6.26
N ALA A 177 13.26 3.74 5.98
CA ALA A 177 12.96 2.53 6.74
C ALA A 177 13.41 2.65 8.22
N PRO A 178 14.67 3.00 8.53
CA PRO A 178 15.08 3.22 9.93
C PRO A 178 14.25 4.28 10.65
N LYS A 179 13.85 5.36 9.95
CA LYS A 179 12.99 6.40 10.51
C LYS A 179 11.60 5.86 10.83
N MET A 180 10.98 5.11 9.92
CA MET A 180 9.66 4.54 10.14
C MET A 180 9.66 3.53 11.30
N GLU A 181 10.71 2.72 11.46
CA GLU A 181 10.86 1.85 12.63
C GLU A 181 11.00 2.65 13.94
N ALA A 182 11.73 3.77 13.91
CA ALA A 182 11.87 4.62 15.09
C ALA A 182 10.56 5.30 15.47
N VAL A 183 9.79 5.74 14.48
CA VAL A 183 8.45 6.31 14.66
C VAL A 183 7.51 5.27 15.27
N ASP A 184 7.49 4.07 14.72
CA ASP A 184 6.66 2.96 15.22
C ASP A 184 6.97 2.63 16.70
N ARG A 185 8.26 2.48 17.06
CA ARG A 185 8.66 2.32 18.46
C ARG A 185 8.21 3.49 19.35
N GLY A 186 8.21 4.71 18.81
CA GLY A 186 7.70 5.89 19.50
C GLY A 186 6.19 5.80 19.75
N ILE A 187 5.42 5.32 18.78
CA ILE A 187 3.98 5.10 18.89
C ILE A 187 3.68 3.98 19.89
N GLU A 188 4.38 2.85 19.80
CA GLU A 188 4.21 1.70 20.72
C GLU A 188 4.67 2.01 22.15
N SER A 189 5.56 2.99 22.35
CA SER A 189 6.00 3.40 23.68
C SER A 189 4.89 4.03 24.53
N TYR A 190 3.71 4.30 23.95
CA TYR A 190 2.53 4.75 24.68
C TYR A 190 1.89 3.61 25.49
N VAL A 191 2.57 3.24 26.56
CA VAL A 191 2.02 2.37 27.61
C VAL A 191 1.07 3.22 28.44
N LEU A 192 -0.20 2.83 28.50
CA LEU A 192 -1.15 3.44 29.44
C LEU A 192 -0.55 3.36 30.85
N THR A 193 -0.45 4.51 31.50
CA THR A 193 -0.10 4.52 32.93
C THR A 193 -1.15 3.74 33.71
N GLU A 194 -0.76 3.16 34.84
CA GLU A 194 -1.68 2.43 35.73
C GLU A 194 -2.90 3.31 36.10
N THR A 195 -2.69 4.61 36.29
CA THR A 195 -3.76 5.58 36.55
C THR A 195 -4.72 5.75 35.37
N GLN A 196 -4.22 5.82 34.14
CA GLN A 196 -5.06 5.91 32.94
C GLN A 196 -5.85 4.60 32.73
N ARG A 197 -5.20 3.46 32.97
CA ARG A 197 -5.85 2.16 32.90
C ARG A 197 -6.98 2.03 33.91
N GLN A 198 -6.73 2.36 35.17
CA GLN A 198 -7.74 2.36 36.23
C GLN A 198 -8.87 3.36 35.97
N SER A 199 -8.55 4.52 35.41
CA SER A 199 -9.57 5.53 35.03
C SER A 199 -10.48 5.02 33.91
N ALA A 200 -9.91 4.33 32.91
CA ALA A 200 -10.67 3.71 31.84
C ALA A 200 -11.58 2.58 32.38
N GLU A 201 -11.05 1.72 33.25
CA GLU A 201 -11.82 0.66 33.93
C GLU A 201 -12.95 1.24 34.79
N ALA A 202 -12.71 2.33 35.51
CA ALA A 202 -13.72 3.04 36.30
C ALA A 202 -14.81 3.68 35.42
N ALA A 203 -14.48 4.06 34.19
CA ALA A 203 -15.44 4.52 33.18
C ALA A 203 -16.21 3.36 32.51
N GLY A 204 -15.94 2.10 32.90
CA GLY A 204 -16.62 0.91 32.39
C GLY A 204 -15.94 0.27 31.17
N VAL A 205 -14.71 0.67 30.82
CA VAL A 205 -13.94 0.02 29.74
C VAL A 205 -13.53 -1.38 30.20
N VAL A 206 -13.98 -2.40 29.49
CA VAL A 206 -13.60 -3.80 29.70
C VAL A 206 -12.59 -4.20 28.63
N TRP A 207 -11.42 -4.67 29.06
CA TRP A 207 -10.35 -5.10 28.17
C TRP A 207 -10.60 -6.54 27.68
N GLU A 208 -11.29 -6.70 26.55
CA GLU A 208 -11.42 -8.01 25.89
C GLU A 208 -10.24 -8.25 24.94
N CYS A 209 -9.36 -9.19 25.27
CA CYS A 209 -8.29 -9.61 24.37
C CYS A 209 -8.87 -10.50 23.25
N TYR A 210 -9.24 -9.90 22.12
CA TYR A 210 -9.54 -10.66 20.89
C TYR A 210 -8.24 -10.99 20.15
N GLY A 211 -7.52 -12.00 20.64
CA GLY A 211 -6.49 -12.70 19.88
C GLY A 211 -7.00 -14.10 19.48
N PRO A 212 -6.60 -14.65 18.33
CA PRO A 212 -6.84 -16.06 18.07
C PRO A 212 -6.15 -16.88 19.18
N GLN A 213 -6.94 -17.62 19.96
CA GLN A 213 -6.38 -18.66 20.82
C GLN A 213 -5.72 -19.66 19.90
N LEU A 214 -4.38 -19.68 19.87
CA LEU A 214 -3.63 -20.67 19.11
C LEU A 214 -4.06 -22.05 19.61
N PRO A 215 -4.49 -22.96 18.71
CA PRO A 215 -4.77 -24.32 19.11
C PRO A 215 -3.51 -24.95 19.72
N PRO A 216 -3.65 -25.86 20.70
CA PRO A 216 -2.53 -26.66 21.16
C PRO A 216 -1.86 -27.33 19.96
N CYS A 217 -0.53 -27.26 19.89
CA CYS A 217 0.26 -27.87 18.83
C CYS A 217 -0.04 -29.38 18.78
N GLY A 218 -0.84 -29.81 17.80
CA GLY A 218 -1.30 -31.18 17.64
C GLY A 218 -1.77 -31.45 16.21
N ASP A 219 -0.94 -32.23 15.52
CA ASP A 219 -1.14 -33.01 14.30
C ASP A 219 -1.62 -32.31 13.01
N SER A 220 -0.68 -32.31 12.05
CA SER A 220 -0.82 -31.96 10.64
C SER A 220 -2.04 -32.61 10.00
N ILE A 221 -3.03 -31.80 9.60
CA ILE A 221 -4.07 -32.23 8.67
C ILE A 221 -3.61 -31.89 7.24
N THR A 222 -3.14 -32.90 6.53
CA THR A 222 -2.99 -32.87 5.06
C THR A 222 -4.38 -32.79 4.44
N VAL A 223 -4.69 -31.67 3.78
CA VAL A 223 -5.84 -31.56 2.88
C VAL A 223 -5.32 -31.59 1.46
N GLU A 224 -5.59 -32.70 0.77
CA GLU A 224 -5.44 -32.83 -0.68
C GLU A 224 -6.40 -31.83 -1.34
N ARG A 225 -5.87 -30.96 -2.22
CA ARG A 225 -6.65 -30.00 -2.98
C ARG A 225 -6.53 -30.35 -4.46
N GLU A 226 -7.65 -30.74 -5.05
CA GLU A 226 -7.81 -30.96 -6.48
C GLU A 226 -7.47 -29.67 -7.24
N GLU A 227 -6.64 -29.81 -8.28
CA GLU A 227 -6.07 -28.73 -9.08
C GLU A 227 -7.06 -28.27 -10.15
N GLU A 228 -7.71 -27.12 -9.92
CA GLU A 228 -8.31 -26.32 -10.98
C GLU A 228 -7.35 -25.17 -11.33
N GLU A 229 -7.13 -24.96 -12.62
CA GLU A 229 -6.11 -24.10 -13.22
C GLU A 229 -6.42 -22.60 -12.98
N VAL A 230 -5.96 -22.04 -11.86
CA VAL A 230 -6.25 -20.64 -11.49
C VAL A 230 -5.15 -19.70 -12.01
N VAL A 231 -5.46 -18.97 -13.09
CA VAL A 231 -4.74 -17.74 -13.49
C VAL A 231 -4.64 -16.79 -12.29
N SER A 232 -3.45 -16.26 -12.01
CA SER A 232 -3.21 -15.36 -10.87
C SER A 232 -4.18 -14.17 -10.89
N GLU A 233 -4.76 -13.82 -9.74
CA GLU A 233 -5.71 -12.70 -9.61
C GLU A 233 -5.13 -11.35 -10.06
N LEU A 234 -3.82 -11.16 -9.91
CA LEU A 234 -3.13 -10.00 -10.45
C LEU A 234 -3.12 -10.00 -11.98
N GLU A 235 -2.91 -11.15 -12.61
CA GLU A 235 -2.94 -11.28 -14.07
C GLU A 235 -4.33 -11.00 -14.64
N LYS A 236 -5.39 -11.45 -13.94
CA LYS A 236 -6.78 -11.10 -14.29
C LYS A 236 -7.03 -9.60 -14.21
N VAL A 237 -6.53 -8.94 -13.18
CA VAL A 237 -6.65 -7.48 -13.01
C VAL A 237 -5.87 -6.73 -14.08
N LEU A 238 -4.64 -7.16 -14.40
CA LEU A 238 -3.83 -6.52 -15.44
C LEU A 238 -4.45 -6.70 -16.84
N ARG A 239 -5.03 -7.86 -17.15
CA ARG A 239 -5.78 -8.07 -18.41
C ARG A 239 -7.02 -7.17 -18.50
N LYS A 240 -7.78 -7.04 -17.41
CA LYS A 240 -8.92 -6.10 -17.36
C LYS A 240 -8.48 -4.65 -17.55
N LEU A 241 -7.34 -4.25 -16.99
CA LEU A 241 -6.80 -2.91 -17.20
C LEU A 241 -6.40 -2.70 -18.67
N ASP A 242 -5.85 -3.72 -19.35
CA ASP A 242 -5.49 -3.65 -20.76
C ASP A 242 -6.73 -3.55 -21.66
N GLU A 243 -7.80 -4.31 -21.36
CA GLU A 243 -9.10 -4.22 -22.04
C GLU A 243 -9.72 -2.82 -21.90
N ILE A 244 -9.74 -2.25 -20.68
CA ILE A 244 -10.25 -0.90 -20.44
C ILE A 244 -9.39 0.17 -21.14
N ALA A 245 -8.06 0.02 -21.12
CA ALA A 245 -7.16 0.97 -21.75
C ALA A 245 -7.23 0.94 -23.28
N THR A 246 -7.64 -0.18 -23.87
CA THR A 246 -7.73 -0.38 -25.33
C THR A 246 -9.15 -0.19 -25.88
N ASP A 247 -10.16 0.02 -25.03
CA ASP A 247 -11.54 0.27 -25.44
C ASP A 247 -11.68 1.48 -26.38
N PRO A 248 -12.09 1.28 -27.65
CA PRO A 248 -12.27 2.35 -28.63
C PRO A 248 -13.48 3.25 -28.34
N ALA A 249 -14.40 2.86 -27.45
CA ALA A 249 -15.54 3.66 -27.02
C ALA A 249 -15.25 4.56 -25.82
N ARG A 250 -14.00 4.53 -25.29
CA ARG A 250 -13.60 5.37 -24.16
C ARG A 250 -13.72 6.86 -24.54
N PRO A 251 -14.47 7.69 -23.79
CA PRO A 251 -14.55 9.12 -24.03
C PRO A 251 -13.16 9.74 -23.96
N SER A 252 -12.73 10.39 -25.05
CA SER A 252 -11.58 11.29 -25.01
C SER A 252 -12.00 12.54 -24.24
N LEU A 253 -11.37 12.79 -23.09
CA LEU A 253 -11.45 14.08 -22.43
C LEU A 253 -10.84 15.12 -23.39
N VAL A 254 -11.71 15.91 -24.02
CA VAL A 254 -11.37 17.14 -24.74
C VAL A 254 -11.54 18.30 -23.77
#